data_AF-A0A7R9ITB6-F1
#
_entry.id   AF-A0A7R9ITB6-F1
#
_cell.length_a   1.000
_cell.length_b   1.000
_cell.length_c   1.000
_cell.angle_alpha   90.00
_cell.angle_beta   90.00
_cell.angle_gamma   90.00
#
_symmetry.space_group_name_H-M   'P 1'
#
loop_
_entity.id
_entity.type
_entity.pdbx_description
1 polymer ?
#
loop_
_entity_poly.entity_id
_entity_poly.type
_entity_poly.pdbx_seq_one_letter_code
_entity_poly.pdbx_strand_id
1 'polypeptide(L)'
;MRVNVSKPQNLSGVKLVRNRLRAMWMKNYLRTLRSWVMYLIHILLPVCFLTIVMIVAKTIVVRDGLPALDLSLQSYNSPRTPVGLLTNDNASESIYQQYKGLVTTGLDDLNVGIFPPSFPNMQQHALDIAKAGFTTYTQRYIVGSTMDYDSDNSTPVITGWFNNQPYHGIPVALNLVHNAVLRSLSGQAYSLSIVNHPLPYTTDTLVNSSTTNLAG
;
A
#
# COMPACT_ATOMS: atom_id res chain seq x y z
N MET A 1 51.66 41.98 47.45
CA MET A 1 52.24 40.63 47.35
C MET A 1 53.11 40.57 46.09
N ARG A 2 54.44 40.69 46.22
CA ARG A 2 55.37 40.68 45.08
C ARG A 2 55.65 39.23 44.68
N VAL A 3 55.21 38.82 43.49
CA VAL A 3 55.51 37.50 42.93
C VAL A 3 56.99 37.49 42.52
N ASN A 4 57.80 36.73 43.23
CA ASN A 4 59.24 36.58 42.97
C ASN A 4 59.41 35.65 41.76
N VAL A 5 59.52 36.22 40.56
CA VAL A 5 59.77 35.45 39.34
C VAL A 5 61.25 35.09 39.30
N SER A 6 61.56 33.80 39.50
CA SER A 6 62.91 33.25 39.38
C SER A 6 63.54 33.58 38.03
N LYS A 7 64.78 34.09 38.03
CA LYS A 7 65.59 34.38 36.83
C LYS A 7 65.63 33.16 35.88
N PRO A 8 65.52 33.36 34.54
CA PRO A 8 65.54 32.26 33.58
C PRO A 8 66.91 31.54 33.63
N GLN A 9 66.91 30.26 34.01
CA GLN A 9 68.09 29.41 33.96
C GLN A 9 68.20 28.80 32.56
N ASN A 10 69.36 29.00 31.91
CA ASN A 10 69.65 28.40 30.60
C ASN A 10 69.81 26.89 30.76
N LEU A 11 68.76 26.13 30.43
CA LEU A 11 68.84 24.67 30.29
C LEU A 11 69.69 24.37 29.04
N SER A 12 70.48 23.29 29.01
CA SER A 12 71.24 22.84 27.83
C SER A 12 70.93 21.37 27.48
N GLY A 13 71.09 20.98 26.22
CA GLY A 13 70.88 19.61 25.71
C GLY A 13 69.42 19.12 25.68
N VAL A 14 69.18 17.84 26.01
CA VAL A 14 67.87 17.15 25.90
C VAL A 14 66.78 17.80 26.77
N LYS A 15 67.16 18.40 27.91
CA LYS A 15 66.23 19.11 28.80
C LYS A 15 65.57 20.32 28.12
N LEU A 16 66.27 21.00 27.22
CA LEU A 16 65.71 22.06 26.37
C LEU A 16 64.68 21.51 25.40
N VAL A 17 64.99 20.41 24.72
CA VAL A 17 64.11 19.82 23.69
C VAL A 17 62.78 19.41 24.33
N ARG A 18 62.81 18.77 25.50
CA ARG A 18 61.60 18.44 26.27
C ARG A 18 60.82 19.68 26.68
N ASN A 19 61.51 20.73 27.12
CA ASN A 19 60.85 21.98 27.52
C ASN A 19 60.19 22.67 26.32
N ARG A 20 60.87 22.71 25.17
CA ARG A 20 60.35 23.24 23.90
C ARG A 20 59.17 22.42 23.39
N LEU A 21 59.23 21.09 23.50
CA LEU A 21 58.13 20.21 23.15
C LEU A 21 56.91 20.53 24.02
N ARG A 22 57.06 20.55 25.35
CA ARG A 22 55.97 20.91 26.27
C ARG A 22 55.39 22.29 25.98
N ALA A 23 56.25 23.28 25.72
CA ALA A 23 55.80 24.62 25.37
C ALA A 23 55.02 24.66 24.04
N MET A 24 55.46 23.92 23.01
CA MET A 24 54.75 23.81 21.74
C MET A 24 53.43 23.06 21.88
N TRP A 25 53.37 21.99 22.66
CA TRP A 25 52.13 21.27 22.99
C TRP A 25 51.15 22.16 23.74
N MET A 26 51.60 22.90 24.75
CA MET A 26 50.76 23.85 25.49
C MET A 26 50.24 24.97 24.58
N LYS A 27 51.10 25.51 23.70
CA LYS A 27 50.71 26.50 22.69
C LYS A 27 49.67 25.93 21.72
N ASN A 28 49.82 24.68 21.30
CA ASN A 28 48.88 23.99 20.43
C ASN A 28 47.55 23.76 21.14
N TYR A 29 47.56 23.32 22.39
CA TYR A 29 46.39 23.09 23.22
C TYR A 29 45.60 24.38 23.48
N LEU A 30 46.28 25.47 23.88
CA LEU A 30 45.64 26.78 24.04
C LEU A 30 45.05 27.30 22.72
N ARG A 31 45.71 27.01 21.58
CA ARG A 31 45.17 27.32 20.25
C ARG A 31 43.91 26.51 19.93
N THR A 32 43.93 25.21 20.23
CA THR A 32 42.78 24.30 20.08
C THR A 32 41.60 24.74 20.95
N LEU A 33 41.85 25.15 22.20
CA LEU A 33 40.81 25.68 23.09
C LEU A 33 40.20 26.98 22.56
N ARG A 34 41.01 27.88 21.97
CA ARG A 34 40.49 29.12 21.40
C ARG A 34 39.65 28.90 20.14
N SER A 35 39.89 27.82 19.38
CA SER A 35 39.17 27.46 18.16
C SER A 35 38.26 26.24 18.33
N TRP A 36 37.76 25.98 19.55
CA TRP A 36 36.99 24.77 19.90
C TRP A 36 35.74 24.58 19.04
N VAL A 37 35.13 25.66 18.54
CA VAL A 37 33.95 25.63 17.64
C VAL A 37 34.21 24.86 16.35
N MET A 38 35.40 24.99 15.76
CA MET A 38 35.76 24.26 14.53
C MET A 38 35.91 22.75 14.78
N TYR A 39 36.37 22.35 15.97
CA TYR A 39 36.43 20.93 16.32
C TYR A 39 35.05 20.37 16.63
N LEU A 40 34.19 21.16 17.28
CA LEU A 40 32.80 20.80 17.55
C LEU A 40 32.03 20.47 16.26
N ILE A 41 32.17 21.28 15.20
CA ILE A 41 31.46 21.03 13.94
C ILE A 41 31.96 19.77 13.22
N HIS A 42 33.27 19.48 13.27
CA HIS A 42 33.82 18.25 12.68
C HIS A 42 33.43 16.98 13.46
N ILE A 43 33.13 17.09 14.76
CA ILE A 43 32.60 15.98 15.56
C ILE A 43 31.08 15.84 15.35
N LEU A 44 30.36 16.95 15.26
CA LEU A 44 28.92 16.94 15.07
C LEU A 44 28.53 16.36 13.69
N LEU A 45 29.28 16.69 12.64
CA LEU A 45 29.03 16.25 11.27
C LEU A 45 28.90 14.72 11.14
N PRO A 46 29.90 13.88 11.51
CA PRO A 46 29.79 12.42 11.42
C PRO A 46 28.72 11.87 12.35
N VAL A 47 28.48 12.47 13.52
CA VAL A 47 27.41 12.06 14.43
C VAL A 47 26.05 12.24 13.78
N CYS A 48 25.79 13.39 13.13
CA CYS A 48 24.55 13.63 12.39
C CYS A 48 24.36 12.65 11.23
N PHE A 49 25.43 12.34 10.47
CA PHE A 49 25.33 11.33 9.40
C PHE A 49 25.00 9.94 9.95
N LEU A 50 25.66 9.52 11.04
CA LEU A 50 25.39 8.24 11.67
C LEU A 50 23.97 8.16 12.26
N THR A 51 23.46 9.23 12.86
CA THR A 51 22.10 9.25 13.38
C THR A 51 21.06 9.18 12.27
N ILE A 52 21.25 9.91 11.16
CA ILE A 52 20.38 9.84 9.99
C ILE A 52 20.38 8.41 9.41
N VAL A 53 21.56 7.82 9.20
CA VAL A 53 21.68 6.44 8.70
C VAL A 53 21.01 5.45 9.64
N MET A 54 21.17 5.60 10.95
CA MET A 54 20.55 4.73 11.94
C MET A 54 19.03 4.88 12.00
N ILE A 55 18.50 6.11 11.84
CA ILE A 55 17.06 6.35 11.73
C ILE A 55 16.53 5.64 10.49
N VAL A 56 17.17 5.83 9.33
CA VAL A 56 16.70 5.23 8.08
C VAL A 56 16.78 3.70 8.12
N ALA A 57 17.88 3.16 8.64
CA ALA A 57 18.04 1.72 8.82
C ALA A 57 16.96 1.12 9.73
N LYS A 58 16.49 1.87 10.73
CA LYS A 58 15.38 1.46 11.60
C LYS A 58 14.00 1.68 10.98
N THR A 59 13.83 2.63 10.07
CA THR A 59 12.56 2.85 9.37
C THR A 59 12.35 1.88 8.22
N ILE A 60 13.43 1.29 7.67
CA ILE A 60 13.35 0.10 6.81
C ILE A 60 13.05 -1.10 7.72
N VAL A 61 11.87 -1.08 8.33
CA VAL A 61 11.25 -2.26 8.86
C VAL A 61 10.94 -3.12 7.64
N VAL A 62 11.72 -4.17 7.44
CA VAL A 62 11.33 -5.29 6.58
C VAL A 62 9.96 -5.72 7.08
N ARG A 63 8.90 -5.36 6.34
CA ARG A 63 7.56 -5.83 6.67
C ARG A 63 7.60 -7.34 6.45
N ASP A 64 7.62 -8.09 7.54
CA ASP A 64 7.55 -9.56 7.51
C ASP A 64 6.22 -9.96 6.85
N GLY A 65 6.30 -10.32 5.56
CA GLY A 65 5.18 -10.73 4.72
C GLY A 65 4.18 -9.61 4.43
N LEU A 66 3.77 -9.48 3.17
CA LEU A 66 2.49 -8.78 2.93
C LEU A 66 1.38 -9.59 3.63
N PRO A 67 0.35 -8.94 4.17
CA PRO A 67 -0.82 -9.67 4.64
C PRO A 67 -1.50 -10.38 3.46
N ALA A 68 -2.13 -11.52 3.73
CA ALA A 68 -2.93 -12.21 2.75
C ALA A 68 -4.09 -11.31 2.29
N LEU A 69 -4.33 -11.25 0.97
CA LEU A 69 -5.38 -10.41 0.40
C LEU A 69 -6.64 -11.25 0.21
N ASP A 70 -7.67 -10.95 0.99
CA ASP A 70 -9.00 -11.52 0.77
C ASP A 70 -9.63 -10.89 -0.48
N LEU A 71 -10.08 -11.75 -1.41
CA LEU A 71 -10.69 -11.35 -2.68
C LEU A 71 -12.17 -11.07 -2.47
N SER A 72 -12.43 -10.00 -1.72
CA SER A 72 -13.75 -9.46 -1.44
C SER A 72 -13.83 -7.98 -1.83
N LEU A 73 -15.05 -7.48 -2.02
CA LEU A 73 -15.29 -6.08 -2.37
C LEU A 73 -14.83 -5.08 -1.30
N GLN A 74 -14.65 -5.54 -0.06
CA GLN A 74 -14.25 -4.72 1.09
C GLN A 74 -12.83 -4.16 0.95
N SER A 75 -11.98 -4.82 0.16
CA SER A 75 -10.61 -4.37 -0.13
C SER A 75 -10.56 -3.10 -1.00
N TYR A 76 -11.70 -2.68 -1.57
CA TYR A 76 -11.79 -1.53 -2.46
C TYR A 76 -12.49 -0.33 -1.80
N ASN A 77 -12.11 0.88 -2.23
CA ASN A 77 -12.68 2.11 -1.70
C ASN A 77 -14.06 2.40 -2.31
N SER A 78 -15.12 2.17 -1.54
CA SER A 78 -16.52 2.46 -1.91
C SER A 78 -16.91 1.83 -3.27
N PRO A 79 -16.83 0.50 -3.41
CA PRO A 79 -17.15 -0.19 -4.66
C PRO A 79 -18.64 0.01 -5.00
N ARG A 80 -18.93 0.15 -6.29
CA ARG A 80 -20.28 0.10 -6.84
C ARG A 80 -20.42 -1.09 -7.77
N THR A 81 -21.46 -1.87 -7.57
CA THR A 81 -21.70 -3.10 -8.33
C THR A 81 -23.05 -3.00 -9.02
N PRO A 82 -23.08 -2.84 -10.35
CA PRO A 82 -24.31 -2.90 -11.11
C PRO A 82 -24.77 -4.36 -11.19
N VAL A 83 -26.03 -4.60 -10.85
CA VAL A 83 -26.66 -5.91 -10.91
C VAL A 83 -27.94 -5.80 -11.72
N GLY A 84 -28.09 -6.62 -12.75
CA GLY A 84 -29.27 -6.63 -13.61
C GLY A 84 -29.89 -8.01 -13.74
N LEU A 85 -31.22 -8.06 -13.77
CA LEU A 85 -31.98 -9.24 -14.16
C LEU A 85 -32.60 -8.98 -15.53
N LEU A 86 -32.24 -9.79 -16.53
CA LEU A 86 -32.75 -9.66 -17.90
C LEU A 86 -34.09 -10.38 -18.07
N THR A 87 -34.25 -11.53 -17.39
CA THR A 87 -35.39 -12.42 -17.57
C THR A 87 -36.03 -12.73 -16.21
N ASN A 88 -37.37 -12.63 -16.15
CA ASN A 88 -38.15 -12.85 -14.93
C ASN A 88 -38.45 -14.36 -14.72
N ASP A 89 -37.41 -15.11 -14.31
CA ASP A 89 -37.53 -16.51 -13.91
C ASP A 89 -37.24 -16.69 -12.41
N ASN A 90 -37.87 -17.69 -11.80
CA ASN A 90 -37.74 -17.99 -10.36
C ASN A 90 -36.31 -18.37 -9.97
N ALA A 91 -35.58 -19.10 -10.83
CA ALA A 91 -34.21 -19.50 -10.52
C ALA A 91 -33.26 -18.30 -10.59
N SER A 92 -33.32 -17.54 -11.68
CA SER A 92 -32.51 -16.32 -11.87
C SER A 92 -32.82 -15.26 -10.81
N GLU A 93 -34.10 -15.09 -10.44
CA GLU A 93 -34.52 -14.20 -9.35
C GLU A 93 -33.97 -14.66 -8.00
N SER A 94 -33.97 -15.96 -7.70
CA SER A 94 -33.41 -16.47 -6.45
C SER A 94 -31.91 -16.13 -6.33
N ILE A 95 -31.16 -16.32 -7.41
CA ILE A 95 -29.72 -16.06 -7.47
C ILE A 95 -29.45 -14.56 -7.43
N TYR A 96 -30.27 -13.77 -8.13
CA TYR A 96 -30.25 -12.31 -8.09
C TYR A 96 -30.37 -11.78 -6.65
N GLN A 97 -31.34 -12.27 -5.89
CA GLN A 97 -31.53 -11.86 -4.49
C GLN A 97 -30.37 -12.29 -3.60
N GLN A 98 -29.80 -13.49 -3.80
CA GLN A 98 -28.60 -13.90 -3.05
C GLN A 98 -27.37 -13.05 -3.41
N TYR A 99 -27.21 -12.69 -4.69
CA TYR A 99 -26.13 -11.82 -5.14
C TYR A 99 -26.26 -10.42 -4.54
N LYS A 100 -27.47 -9.85 -4.50
CA LYS A 100 -27.74 -8.59 -3.79
C LYS A 100 -27.40 -8.67 -2.32
N GLY A 101 -27.73 -9.78 -1.66
CA GLY A 101 -27.38 -10.02 -0.26
C GLY A 101 -25.87 -10.11 0.00
N LEU A 102 -25.08 -10.49 -1.01
CA LEU A 102 -23.61 -10.52 -0.93
C LEU A 102 -23.00 -9.12 -1.10
N VAL A 103 -23.64 -8.25 -1.86
CA VAL A 103 -23.18 -6.90 -2.13
C VAL A 103 -23.95 -5.89 -1.27
N THR A 104 -23.58 -5.80 -0.01
CA THR A 104 -24.24 -4.90 0.96
C THR A 104 -23.86 -3.43 0.79
N THR A 105 -22.69 -3.15 0.20
CA THR A 105 -22.15 -1.79 0.02
C THR A 105 -22.12 -1.41 -1.45
N GLY A 106 -22.82 -0.33 -1.81
CA GLY A 106 -22.77 0.25 -3.15
C GLY A 106 -23.48 -0.56 -4.24
N LEU A 107 -24.56 -1.24 -3.90
CA LEU A 107 -25.43 -1.88 -4.89
C LEU A 107 -26.01 -0.81 -5.84
N ASP A 108 -25.86 -1.02 -7.14
CA ASP A 108 -26.56 -0.26 -8.19
C ASP A 108 -27.57 -1.22 -8.85
N ASP A 109 -28.79 -1.23 -8.31
CA ASP A 109 -29.86 -2.14 -8.72
C ASP A 109 -30.45 -1.66 -10.05
N LEU A 110 -30.20 -2.41 -11.13
CA LEU A 110 -30.72 -2.12 -12.47
C LEU A 110 -32.07 -2.79 -12.73
N ASN A 111 -32.63 -3.49 -11.75
CA ASN A 111 -33.86 -4.29 -11.85
C ASN A 111 -35.12 -3.54 -11.38
N VAL A 112 -35.17 -2.20 -11.50
CA VAL A 112 -36.38 -1.41 -11.13
C VAL A 112 -37.51 -1.55 -12.18
N GLY A 113 -37.69 -2.77 -12.70
CA GLY A 113 -38.65 -3.16 -13.73
C GLY A 113 -37.94 -3.54 -15.03
N ILE A 114 -37.65 -4.84 -15.20
CA ILE A 114 -37.19 -5.51 -16.44
C ILE A 114 -36.58 -4.53 -17.42
N PHE A 115 -35.27 -4.21 -17.28
CA PHE A 115 -34.57 -3.24 -18.15
C PHE A 115 -35.51 -2.16 -18.71
N PRO A 116 -35.82 -1.06 -17.97
CA PRO A 116 -36.63 -0.03 -18.57
C PRO A 116 -36.00 0.32 -19.93
N PRO A 117 -36.81 0.52 -21.00
CA PRO A 117 -36.34 0.68 -22.38
C PRO A 117 -35.34 1.83 -22.61
N SER A 118 -34.94 2.52 -21.53
CA SER A 118 -33.91 3.54 -21.43
C SER A 118 -32.48 3.03 -21.21
N PHE A 119 -32.22 1.77 -20.82
CA PHE A 119 -30.84 1.25 -20.68
C PHE A 119 -30.58 0.02 -21.56
N PRO A 120 -29.98 0.16 -22.75
CA PRO A 120 -29.73 -0.98 -23.62
C PRO A 120 -28.43 -1.68 -23.19
N ASN A 121 -28.51 -2.81 -22.48
CA ASN A 121 -27.37 -3.67 -22.12
C ASN A 121 -26.42 -3.10 -21.04
N MET A 122 -25.84 -3.99 -20.21
CA MET A 122 -24.88 -3.60 -19.16
C MET A 122 -23.68 -2.83 -19.72
N GLN A 123 -23.27 -3.12 -20.94
CA GLN A 123 -22.18 -2.43 -21.64
C GLN A 123 -22.51 -0.95 -21.89
N GLN A 124 -23.76 -0.62 -22.24
CA GLN A 124 -24.14 0.78 -22.41
C GLN A 124 -24.22 1.49 -21.07
N HIS A 125 -24.75 0.83 -20.02
CA HIS A 125 -24.75 1.39 -18.66
C HIS A 125 -23.33 1.71 -18.21
N ALA A 126 -22.39 0.78 -18.41
CA ALA A 126 -20.98 1.01 -18.15
C ALA A 126 -20.42 2.18 -18.96
N LEU A 127 -20.78 2.30 -20.25
CA LEU A 127 -20.35 3.38 -21.12
C LEU A 127 -20.90 4.74 -20.68
N ASP A 128 -22.15 4.81 -20.24
CA ASP A 128 -22.79 6.05 -19.81
C ASP A 128 -22.22 6.53 -18.47
N ILE A 129 -21.92 5.61 -17.54
CA ILE A 129 -21.17 5.92 -16.32
C ILE A 129 -19.75 6.40 -16.67
N ALA A 130 -19.07 5.75 -17.62
CA ALA A 130 -17.74 6.14 -18.04
C ALA A 130 -17.71 7.55 -18.66
N LYS A 131 -18.74 7.90 -19.46
CA LYS A 131 -18.92 9.26 -20.00
C LYS A 131 -19.19 10.29 -18.92
N ALA A 132 -20.00 9.95 -17.91
CA ALA A 132 -20.30 10.85 -16.80
C ALA A 132 -19.07 11.10 -15.91
N GLY A 133 -18.18 10.12 -15.77
CA GLY A 133 -16.93 10.30 -15.04
C GLY A 133 -16.02 9.07 -15.11
N PHE A 134 -15.01 9.13 -15.98
CA PHE A 134 -14.05 8.04 -16.19
C PHE A 134 -13.32 7.62 -14.90
N THR A 135 -12.90 8.57 -14.06
CA THR A 135 -12.22 8.29 -12.78
C THR A 135 -13.13 7.55 -11.81
N THR A 136 -14.40 7.96 -11.73
CA THR A 136 -15.40 7.31 -10.86
C THR A 136 -15.68 5.89 -11.34
N TYR A 137 -15.82 5.68 -12.65
CA TYR A 137 -15.98 4.36 -13.24
C TYR A 137 -14.80 3.44 -12.88
N THR A 138 -13.59 3.91 -13.17
CA THR A 138 -12.35 3.14 -13.00
C THR A 138 -12.05 2.77 -11.55
N GLN A 139 -12.38 3.64 -10.59
CA GLN A 139 -12.07 3.43 -9.18
C GLN A 139 -13.18 2.71 -8.39
N ARG A 140 -14.46 2.92 -8.77
CA ARG A 140 -15.59 2.40 -7.99
C ARG A 140 -16.29 1.22 -8.65
N TYR A 141 -16.38 1.17 -9.98
CA TYR A 141 -17.06 0.07 -10.69
C TYR A 141 -16.05 -1.01 -11.05
N ILE A 142 -15.93 -2.00 -10.17
CA ILE A 142 -14.89 -3.04 -10.25
C ILE A 142 -15.46 -4.34 -10.81
N VAL A 143 -16.67 -4.71 -10.39
CA VAL A 143 -17.38 -5.90 -10.83
C VAL A 143 -18.86 -5.57 -11.01
N GLY A 144 -19.57 -6.41 -11.76
CA GLY A 144 -21.01 -6.38 -11.96
C GLY A 144 -21.54 -7.77 -12.28
N SER A 145 -22.85 -7.95 -12.29
CA SER A 145 -23.43 -9.21 -12.76
C SER A 145 -24.75 -9.00 -13.49
N THR A 146 -25.00 -9.83 -14.48
CA THR A 146 -26.30 -9.92 -15.16
C THR A 146 -26.78 -11.37 -15.11
N MET A 147 -27.99 -11.58 -14.63
CA MET A 147 -28.66 -12.88 -14.73
C MET A 147 -29.63 -12.88 -15.90
N ASP A 148 -29.49 -13.88 -16.75
CA ASP A 148 -30.34 -14.11 -17.91
C ASP A 148 -30.71 -15.59 -18.01
N TYR A 149 -31.42 -15.94 -19.06
CA TYR A 149 -31.68 -17.30 -19.46
C TYR A 149 -31.12 -17.52 -20.86
N ASP A 150 -30.70 -18.76 -21.15
CA ASP A 150 -30.29 -19.10 -22.50
C ASP A 150 -31.43 -18.84 -23.50
N SER A 151 -31.08 -18.60 -24.76
CA SER A 151 -31.99 -18.39 -25.89
C SER A 151 -33.08 -19.48 -26.03
N ASP A 152 -32.79 -20.70 -25.57
CA ASP A 152 -33.71 -21.84 -25.52
C ASP A 152 -34.53 -21.93 -24.22
N ASN A 153 -34.48 -20.90 -23.36
CA ASN A 153 -35.13 -20.83 -22.05
C ASN A 153 -34.93 -22.08 -21.15
N SER A 154 -33.83 -22.80 -21.34
CA SER A 154 -33.61 -24.11 -20.71
C SER A 154 -32.62 -24.07 -19.53
N THR A 155 -31.67 -23.14 -19.54
CA THR A 155 -30.67 -23.00 -18.45
C THR A 155 -30.48 -21.55 -18.03
N PRO A 156 -30.41 -21.26 -16.72
CA PRO A 156 -30.05 -19.92 -16.23
C PRO A 156 -28.59 -19.61 -16.57
N VAL A 157 -28.36 -18.44 -17.17
CA VAL A 157 -27.02 -17.95 -17.55
C VAL A 157 -26.68 -16.76 -16.66
N ILE A 158 -25.53 -16.84 -15.98
CA ILE A 158 -25.04 -15.77 -15.12
C ILE A 158 -23.75 -15.23 -15.73
N THR A 159 -23.76 -13.95 -16.09
CA THR A 159 -22.58 -13.27 -16.61
C THR A 159 -21.99 -12.38 -15.53
N GLY A 160 -20.78 -12.72 -15.09
CA GLY A 160 -19.98 -11.88 -14.20
C GLY A 160 -19.16 -10.88 -15.00
N TRP A 161 -19.36 -9.60 -14.75
CA TRP A 161 -18.64 -8.50 -15.38
C TRP A 161 -17.52 -8.01 -14.48
N PHE A 162 -16.41 -7.59 -15.09
CA PHE A 162 -15.27 -7.07 -14.37
C PHE A 162 -14.68 -5.87 -15.10
N ASN A 163 -14.03 -4.99 -14.34
CA ASN A 163 -13.23 -3.91 -14.85
C ASN A 163 -11.76 -4.35 -14.97
N ASN A 164 -11.10 -4.01 -16.06
CA ASN A 164 -9.71 -4.37 -16.32
C ASN A 164 -8.69 -3.48 -15.58
N GLN A 165 -9.13 -2.42 -14.90
CA GLN A 165 -8.21 -1.59 -14.12
C GLN A 165 -7.70 -2.27 -12.84
N PRO A 166 -8.56 -2.80 -11.95
CA PRO A 166 -8.09 -3.54 -10.78
C PRO A 166 -7.60 -4.94 -11.16
N TYR A 167 -6.34 -5.26 -10.85
CA TYR A 167 -5.73 -6.57 -11.13
C TYR A 167 -6.51 -7.78 -10.59
N HIS A 168 -7.27 -7.59 -9.51
CA HIS A 168 -8.05 -8.65 -8.86
C HIS A 168 -9.56 -8.59 -9.15
N GLY A 169 -10.00 -7.80 -10.14
CA GLY A 169 -11.43 -7.69 -10.49
C GLY A 169 -12.05 -9.02 -10.93
N ILE A 170 -11.33 -9.78 -11.78
CA ILE A 170 -11.80 -11.08 -12.29
C ILE A 170 -12.09 -12.10 -11.16
N PRO A 171 -11.14 -12.43 -10.27
CA PRO A 171 -11.42 -13.43 -9.24
C PRO A 171 -12.45 -12.94 -8.22
N VAL A 172 -12.56 -11.64 -7.97
CA VAL A 172 -13.63 -11.08 -7.12
C VAL A 172 -15.00 -11.26 -7.76
N ALA A 173 -15.15 -10.95 -9.05
CA ALA A 173 -16.40 -11.16 -9.78
C ALA A 173 -16.84 -12.63 -9.74
N LEU A 174 -15.89 -13.54 -10.00
CA LEU A 174 -16.12 -14.97 -9.97
C LEU A 174 -16.49 -15.47 -8.57
N ASN A 175 -15.81 -14.99 -7.52
CA ASN A 175 -16.11 -15.32 -6.13
C ASN A 175 -17.55 -14.93 -5.75
N LEU A 176 -18.01 -13.75 -6.16
CA LEU A 176 -19.37 -13.28 -5.89
C LEU A 176 -20.42 -14.12 -6.61
N VAL A 177 -20.20 -14.43 -7.89
CA VAL A 177 -21.11 -15.28 -8.67
C VAL A 177 -21.21 -16.68 -8.07
N HIS A 178 -20.07 -17.31 -7.73
CA HIS A 178 -20.08 -18.63 -7.08
C HIS A 178 -20.79 -18.62 -5.74
N ASN A 179 -20.56 -17.60 -4.91
CA ASN A 179 -21.26 -17.45 -3.64
C ASN A 179 -22.78 -17.29 -3.83
N ALA A 180 -23.21 -16.53 -4.85
CA ALA A 180 -24.63 -16.34 -5.12
C ALA A 180 -25.31 -17.65 -5.52
N VAL A 181 -24.67 -18.44 -6.39
CA VAL A 181 -25.14 -19.76 -6.79
C VAL A 181 -25.14 -20.72 -5.60
N LEU A 182 -24.05 -20.77 -4.82
CA LEU A 182 -23.94 -21.64 -3.65
C LEU A 182 -25.04 -21.35 -2.63
N ARG A 183 -25.31 -20.06 -2.35
CA ARG A 183 -26.35 -19.66 -1.41
C ARG A 183 -27.76 -19.92 -1.93
N SER A 184 -27.97 -19.83 -3.25
CA SER A 184 -29.26 -20.20 -3.86
C SER A 184 -29.54 -21.70 -3.71
N LEU A 185 -28.52 -22.55 -3.87
CA LEU A 185 -28.68 -24.01 -3.81
C LEU A 185 -28.64 -24.59 -2.39
N SER A 186 -27.70 -24.13 -1.55
CA SER A 186 -27.39 -24.72 -0.24
C SER A 186 -27.87 -23.87 0.95
N GLY A 187 -28.39 -22.67 0.68
CA GLY A 187 -28.81 -21.70 1.70
C GLY A 187 -27.70 -20.76 2.17
N GLN A 188 -28.09 -19.73 2.92
CA GLN A 188 -27.21 -18.62 3.32
C GLN A 188 -26.11 -18.99 4.34
N ALA A 189 -26.19 -20.19 4.93
CA ALA A 189 -25.21 -20.68 5.90
C ALA A 189 -23.85 -21.03 5.27
N TYR A 190 -23.81 -21.22 3.95
CA TYR A 190 -22.58 -21.56 3.23
C TYR A 190 -22.00 -20.33 2.52
N SER A 191 -20.69 -20.16 2.63
CA SER A 191 -19.93 -19.14 1.92
C SER A 191 -18.58 -19.67 1.46
N LEU A 192 -18.10 -19.11 0.37
CA LEU A 192 -16.79 -19.34 -0.22
C LEU A 192 -15.95 -18.08 -0.03
N SER A 193 -14.75 -18.22 0.53
CA SER A 193 -13.75 -17.15 0.59
C SER A 193 -12.54 -17.58 -0.22
N ILE A 194 -12.01 -16.65 -1.03
CA ILE A 194 -10.83 -16.87 -1.85
C ILE A 194 -9.79 -15.86 -1.38
N VAL A 195 -8.64 -16.37 -0.94
CA VAL A 195 -7.55 -15.56 -0.41
C VAL A 195 -6.33 -15.71 -1.29
N ASN A 196 -5.72 -14.60 -1.67
CA ASN A 196 -4.44 -14.57 -2.35
C ASN A 196 -3.32 -14.37 -1.32
N HIS A 197 -2.46 -15.39 -1.18
CA HIS A 197 -1.26 -15.29 -0.35
C HIS A 197 -0.11 -14.66 -1.14
N PRO A 198 0.62 -13.69 -0.56
CA PRO A 198 1.74 -13.07 -1.24
C PRO A 198 2.91 -14.03 -1.40
N LEU A 199 3.68 -13.81 -2.45
CA LEU A 199 4.90 -14.56 -2.69
C LEU A 199 5.92 -14.26 -1.58
N PRO A 200 6.72 -15.25 -1.16
CA PRO A 200 7.81 -15.03 -0.23
C PRO A 200 8.81 -14.04 -0.85
N TYR A 201 9.32 -13.12 -0.04
CA TYR A 201 10.31 -12.15 -0.50
C TYR A 201 11.60 -12.87 -0.92
N THR A 202 12.08 -12.57 -2.13
CA THR A 202 13.43 -12.94 -2.55
C THR A 202 14.43 -11.88 -2.08
N THR A 203 15.69 -12.26 -1.93
CA THR A 203 16.77 -11.36 -1.49
C THR A 203 16.84 -10.08 -2.34
N ASP A 204 16.56 -10.18 -3.64
CA ASP A 204 16.59 -9.04 -4.57
C ASP A 204 15.43 -8.06 -4.33
N THR A 205 14.25 -8.56 -3.98
CA THR A 205 13.08 -7.72 -3.68
C THR A 205 13.24 -6.96 -2.36
N LEU A 206 13.92 -7.55 -1.38
CA LEU A 206 14.26 -6.88 -0.12
C LEU A 206 15.26 -5.74 -0.37
N VAL A 207 16.28 -5.97 -1.19
CA VAL A 207 17.27 -4.94 -1.53
C VAL A 207 16.61 -3.79 -2.31
N ASN A 208 15.78 -4.08 -3.32
CA ASN A 208 15.12 -3.05 -4.12
C ASN A 208 14.03 -2.27 -3.36
N SER A 209 13.26 -2.92 -2.48
CA SER A 209 12.31 -2.22 -1.62
C SER A 209 13.01 -1.33 -0.60
N SER A 210 14.22 -1.71 -0.16
CA SER A 210 15.04 -0.88 0.72
C SER A 210 15.57 0.38 0.00
N THR A 211 16.07 0.25 -1.24
CA THR A 211 16.65 1.36 -2.02
C THR A 211 15.60 2.36 -2.50
N THR A 212 14.39 1.90 -2.83
CA THR A 212 13.28 2.76 -3.26
C THR A 212 12.69 3.60 -2.12
N ASN A 213 12.62 3.06 -0.90
CA ASN A 213 12.22 3.83 0.30
C ASN A 213 13.30 4.83 0.78
N LEU A 214 14.55 4.67 0.31
CA LEU A 214 15.66 5.59 0.60
C LEU A 214 15.69 6.81 -0.35
N ALA A 215 14.97 6.76 -1.48
CA ALA A 215 15.04 7.75 -2.56
C ALA A 215 13.82 8.68 -2.67
N GLY A 216 12.81 8.51 -1.81
CA GLY A 216 11.64 9.40 -1.67
C GLY A 216 11.66 10.12 -0.34
#